data_AF-A0A1F8NDQ1-F1
#
_entry.id   AF-A0A1F8NDQ1-F1
#
_cell.length_a   1.000
_cell.length_b   1.000
_cell.length_c   1.000
_cell.angle_alpha   90.00
_cell.angle_beta   90.00
_cell.angle_gamma   90.00
#
_symmetry.space_group_name_H-M   'P 1'
#
loop_
_entity.id
_entity.type
_entity.pdbx_description
1 polymer ?
#
loop_
_entity_poly.entity_id
_entity_poly.type
_entity_poly.pdbx_seq_one_letter_code
_entity_poly.pdbx_strand_id
1 'polypeptide(L)'
;MTFKPFFDPAEIFYGPRCTPDKVRLSVEIGNPPEPISYVLLFVRLMDRKTGEKTAWGGGLSMIAAGKNVFYYDLMAYDVPDYAAFESAWLQYQFVVYNKAEEKIGYSEVFGDVAFTRCGPNKPAGAN
;
A
#
# COMPACT_ATOMS: atom_id res chain seq x y z
N MET A 1 -8.31 5.39 18.14
CA MET A 1 -7.25 4.71 17.39
C MET A 1 -6.64 5.69 16.39
N THR A 2 -5.32 5.72 16.24
CA THR A 2 -4.60 6.57 15.29
C THR A 2 -3.71 5.71 14.40
N PHE A 3 -3.54 6.10 13.14
CA PHE A 3 -2.70 5.41 12.17
C PHE A 3 -1.59 6.35 11.73
N LYS A 4 -0.34 5.94 11.90
CA LYS A 4 0.83 6.67 11.40
C LYS A 4 1.50 5.83 10.31
N PRO A 5 1.18 6.05 9.03
CA PRO A 5 1.83 5.33 7.95
C PRO A 5 3.25 5.80 7.75
N PHE A 6 4.10 4.88 7.30
CA PHE A 6 5.43 5.18 6.77
C PHE A 6 5.66 4.26 5.58
N PHE A 7 6.29 4.80 4.54
CA PHE A 7 6.56 4.08 3.31
C PHE A 7 7.93 4.43 2.78
N ASP A 8 8.58 3.44 2.18
CA ASP A 8 9.86 3.61 1.53
C ASP A 8 10.02 2.58 0.39
N PRO A 9 10.30 3.00 -0.85
CA PRO A 9 10.31 4.39 -1.34
C PRO A 9 8.90 5.00 -1.52
N ALA A 10 8.83 6.31 -1.83
CA ALA A 10 7.59 7.03 -2.14
C ALA A 10 7.07 6.79 -3.57
N GLU A 11 7.62 5.82 -4.29
CA GLU A 11 7.29 5.52 -5.67
C GLU A 11 7.49 4.03 -5.99
N ILE A 12 6.71 3.54 -6.94
CA ILE A 12 6.79 2.19 -7.46
C ILE A 12 6.58 2.23 -8.98
N PHE A 13 7.42 1.50 -9.68
CA PHE A 13 7.39 1.38 -11.14
C PHE A 13 6.96 -0.01 -11.57
N TYR A 14 6.12 -0.07 -12.60
CA TYR A 14 5.75 -1.32 -13.26
C TYR A 14 6.20 -1.34 -14.71
N GLY A 15 6.55 -2.52 -15.20
CA GLY A 15 7.10 -2.76 -16.53
C GLY A 15 8.50 -3.40 -16.49
N PRO A 16 9.08 -3.69 -17.66
CA PRO A 16 10.32 -4.46 -17.75
C PRO A 16 11.53 -3.67 -17.26
N ARG A 17 12.30 -4.24 -16.32
CA ARG A 17 13.57 -3.71 -15.79
C ARG A 17 13.44 -2.37 -15.06
N CYS A 18 12.43 -2.26 -14.21
CA CYS A 18 12.09 -1.00 -13.54
C CYS A 18 12.32 -1.14 -12.05
N THR A 19 12.97 -0.14 -11.46
CA THR A 19 13.25 -0.08 -10.03
C THR A 19 12.97 1.34 -9.54
N PRO A 20 12.49 1.51 -8.28
CA PRO A 20 11.94 0.47 -7.42
C PRO A 20 10.63 -0.13 -7.99
N ASP A 21 10.52 -1.46 -7.99
CA ASP A 21 9.30 -2.22 -8.32
C ASP A 21 8.53 -2.68 -7.08
N LYS A 22 8.95 -2.17 -5.92
CA LYS A 22 8.42 -2.50 -4.61
C LYS A 22 8.38 -1.26 -3.73
N VAL A 23 7.37 -1.18 -2.88
CA VAL A 23 7.30 -0.27 -1.74
C VAL A 23 7.06 -1.05 -0.46
N ARG A 24 7.79 -0.73 0.62
CA ARG A 24 7.42 -1.18 1.96
C ARG A 24 6.39 -0.21 2.52
N LEU A 25 5.16 -0.68 2.72
CA LEU A 25 4.11 0.06 3.42
C LEU A 25 4.06 -0.42 4.87
N SER A 26 4.13 0.51 5.81
CA SER A 26 4.12 0.21 7.22
C SER A 26 3.22 1.16 7.99
N VAL A 27 2.79 0.74 9.17
CA VAL A 27 1.90 1.53 10.03
C VAL A 27 2.18 1.28 11.51
N GLU A 28 2.24 2.36 12.27
CA GLU A 28 2.17 2.34 13.73
C GLU A 28 0.74 2.68 14.17
N ILE A 29 0.14 1.82 14.99
CA ILE A 29 -1.24 1.96 15.46
C ILE A 29 -1.25 2.38 16.94
N GLY A 30 -1.74 3.59 17.17
CA GLY A 30 -1.86 4.19 18.49
C GLY A 30 -3.24 4.02 19.10
N ASN A 31 -3.30 3.80 20.42
CA ASN A 31 -4.53 3.73 21.22
C ASN A 31 -5.62 2.82 20.61
N PRO A 32 -5.33 1.53 20.34
CA PRO A 32 -6.37 0.61 19.91
C PRO A 32 -7.35 0.34 21.09
N PRO A 33 -8.65 0.20 20.83
CA PRO A 33 -9.64 -0.05 21.88
C PRO A 33 -9.50 -1.45 22.49
N GLU A 34 -8.87 -2.37 21.75
CA GLU A 34 -8.66 -3.77 22.10
C GLU A 34 -7.31 -4.28 21.53
N PRO A 35 -6.80 -5.43 21.99
CA PRO A 35 -5.61 -6.04 21.41
C PRO A 35 -5.77 -6.34 19.92
N ILE A 36 -4.81 -5.87 19.12
CA ILE A 36 -4.75 -6.12 17.68
C ILE A 36 -4.28 -7.57 17.45
N SER A 37 -5.04 -8.33 16.67
CA SER A 37 -4.64 -9.67 16.24
C SER A 37 -3.91 -9.63 14.90
N TYR A 38 -4.48 -8.96 13.90
CA TYR A 38 -3.85 -8.76 12.59
C TYR A 38 -4.34 -7.49 11.92
N VAL A 39 -3.62 -7.07 10.88
CA VAL A 39 -3.94 -5.91 10.06
C VAL A 39 -3.95 -6.35 8.59
N LEU A 40 -5.00 -5.94 7.87
CA LEU A 40 -5.08 -6.08 6.42
C LEU A 40 -4.80 -4.74 5.76
N LEU A 41 -3.98 -4.78 4.71
CA LEU A 41 -3.70 -3.67 3.82
C LEU A 41 -4.57 -3.80 2.57
N PHE A 42 -5.45 -2.84 2.35
CA PHE A 42 -6.23 -2.73 1.11
C PHE A 42 -5.57 -1.70 0.20
N VAL A 43 -5.46 -2.03 -1.09
CA VAL A 43 -4.85 -1.16 -2.10
C VAL A 43 -5.75 -1.04 -3.33
N ARG A 44 -5.64 0.10 -4.02
CA ARG A 44 -6.18 0.34 -5.37
C ARG A 44 -5.37 1.42 -6.07
N LEU A 45 -5.60 1.61 -7.36
CA LEU A 45 -5.01 2.71 -8.12
C LEU A 45 -6.02 3.83 -8.33
N MET A 46 -5.53 5.07 -8.35
CA MET A 46 -6.27 6.24 -8.80
C MET A 46 -5.46 6.95 -9.89
N ASP A 47 -6.01 7.04 -11.09
CA ASP A 47 -5.36 7.73 -12.21
C ASP A 47 -5.11 9.20 -11.87
N ARG A 48 -3.91 9.69 -12.17
CA ARG A 48 -3.53 11.08 -11.84
C ARG A 48 -4.19 12.10 -12.76
N LYS A 49 -4.59 11.69 -13.96
CA LYS A 49 -5.13 12.60 -14.98
C LYS A 49 -6.65 12.71 -14.87
N THR A 50 -7.35 11.60 -14.71
CA THR A 50 -8.82 11.53 -14.70
C THR A 50 -9.40 11.41 -13.30
N GLY A 51 -8.62 10.92 -12.32
CA GLY A 51 -9.13 10.58 -10.99
C GLY A 51 -9.96 9.29 -10.96
N GLU A 52 -10.05 8.55 -12.07
CA GLU A 52 -10.66 7.23 -12.12
C GLU A 52 -9.93 6.25 -11.20
N LYS A 53 -10.66 5.28 -10.66
CA LYS A 53 -10.15 4.37 -9.64
C LYS A 53 -10.40 2.92 -10.03
N THR A 54 -9.43 2.06 -9.77
CA THR A 54 -9.66 0.61 -9.82
C THR A 54 -10.46 0.14 -8.61
N ALA A 55 -10.94 -1.09 -8.65
CA ALA A 55 -11.55 -1.71 -7.48
C ALA A 55 -10.50 -1.90 -6.36
N TRP A 56 -10.97 -1.98 -5.12
CA TRP A 56 -10.11 -2.38 -4.01
C TRP A 56 -9.68 -3.84 -4.16
N GLY A 57 -8.42 -4.13 -3.80
CA GLY A 57 -7.92 -5.51 -3.68
C GLY A 57 -8.54 -6.30 -2.53
N GLY A 58 -8.24 -7.59 -2.48
CA GLY A 58 -8.80 -8.54 -1.52
C GLY A 58 -8.27 -8.45 -0.07
N GLY A 59 -7.47 -7.44 0.25
CA GLY A 59 -6.80 -7.30 1.55
C GLY A 59 -5.54 -8.16 1.64
N LEU A 60 -4.43 -7.53 1.99
CA LEU A 60 -3.10 -8.15 2.11
C LEU A 60 -2.73 -8.24 3.58
N SER A 61 -2.50 -9.45 4.11
CA SER A 61 -2.15 -9.62 5.51
C SER A 61 -0.77 -9.02 5.79
N MET A 62 -0.72 -8.05 6.71
CA MET A 62 0.53 -7.42 7.11
C MET A 62 1.29 -8.25 8.14
N ILE A 63 2.61 -8.09 8.14
CA ILE A 63 3.53 -8.75 9.07
C ILE A 63 3.72 -7.85 10.31
N ALA A 64 3.57 -8.42 11.50
CA ALA A 64 3.88 -7.71 12.74
C ALA A 64 5.40 -7.51 12.89
N ALA A 65 5.85 -6.29 13.18
CA ALA A 65 7.25 -5.92 13.40
C ALA A 65 7.55 -5.40 14.81
N GLY A 66 6.54 -5.34 15.68
CA GLY A 66 6.67 -4.84 17.04
C GLY A 66 5.31 -4.49 17.63
N LYS A 67 5.30 -3.88 18.82
CA LYS A 67 4.06 -3.49 19.49
C LYS A 67 3.27 -2.52 18.61
N ASN A 68 2.15 -2.99 18.06
CA ASN A 68 1.26 -2.25 17.16
C ASN A 68 1.93 -1.70 15.90
N VAL A 69 3.05 -2.30 15.45
CA VAL A 69 3.71 -1.94 14.20
C VAL A 69 3.58 -3.09 13.22
N PHE A 70 3.10 -2.77 12.01
CA PHE A 70 2.86 -3.74 10.95
C PHE A 70 3.45 -3.24 9.63
N TYR A 71 3.92 -4.14 8.77
CA TYR A 71 4.39 -3.80 7.44
C TYR A 71 3.98 -4.81 6.37
N TYR A 72 4.03 -4.38 5.12
CA TYR A 72 3.88 -5.21 3.94
C TYR A 72 4.83 -4.71 2.84
N ASP A 73 5.49 -5.65 2.18
CA ASP A 73 6.35 -5.41 1.02
C ASP A 73 5.49 -5.59 -0.24
N LEU A 74 4.97 -4.49 -0.78
CA LEU A 74 4.06 -4.50 -1.92
C LEU A 74 4.85 -4.44 -3.22
N MET A 75 4.80 -5.50 -4.02
CA MET A 75 5.33 -5.48 -5.38
C MET A 75 4.33 -4.84 -6.34
N ALA A 76 4.83 -4.25 -7.43
CA ALA A 76 3.99 -3.58 -8.42
C ALA A 76 2.94 -4.53 -9.02
N TYR A 77 3.36 -5.78 -9.26
CA TYR A 77 2.52 -6.82 -9.85
C TYR A 77 1.48 -7.42 -8.89
N ASP A 78 1.62 -7.17 -7.58
CA ASP A 78 0.63 -7.61 -6.57
C ASP A 78 -0.54 -6.62 -6.47
N VAL A 79 -0.44 -5.44 -7.09
CA VAL A 79 -1.53 -4.47 -7.13
C VAL A 79 -2.61 -4.93 -8.12
N PRO A 80 -3.88 -5.00 -7.70
CA PRO A 80 -4.98 -5.31 -8.62
C PRO A 80 -5.02 -4.31 -9.77
N ASP A 81 -5.21 -4.83 -10.98
CA ASP A 81 -5.24 -4.01 -12.20
C ASP A 81 -4.01 -3.09 -12.34
N TYR A 82 -2.82 -3.56 -11.94
CA TYR A 82 -1.60 -2.74 -11.89
C TYR A 82 -1.27 -2.02 -13.22
N ALA A 83 -1.72 -2.55 -14.36
CA ALA A 83 -1.51 -1.98 -15.68
C ALA A 83 -2.67 -1.08 -16.18
N ALA A 84 -3.66 -0.78 -15.34
CA ALA A 84 -4.84 0.01 -15.74
C ALA A 84 -4.50 1.44 -16.15
N PHE A 85 -3.48 2.04 -15.54
CA PHE A 85 -3.12 3.44 -15.73
C PHE A 85 -1.62 3.61 -15.96
N GLU A 86 -1.23 4.54 -16.82
CA GLU A 86 0.19 4.85 -17.03
C GLU A 86 0.80 5.63 -15.86
N SER A 87 0.02 6.47 -15.19
CA SER A 87 0.46 7.19 -13.99
C SER A 87 -0.68 7.33 -12.99
N ALA A 88 -0.52 6.71 -11.84
CA ALA A 88 -1.51 6.65 -10.78
C ALA A 88 -0.91 7.05 -9.42
N TRP A 89 -1.80 7.34 -8.48
CA TRP A 89 -1.52 7.25 -7.06
C TRP A 89 -1.91 5.86 -6.57
N LEU A 90 -1.01 5.19 -5.85
CA LEU A 90 -1.37 4.02 -5.06
C LEU A 90 -2.18 4.51 -3.87
N GLN A 91 -3.46 4.19 -3.84
CA GLN A 91 -4.31 4.43 -2.69
C GLN A 91 -4.30 3.21 -1.79
N TYR A 92 -4.21 3.44 -0.48
CA TYR A 92 -4.18 2.36 0.50
C TYR A 92 -4.92 2.69 1.79
N GLN A 93 -5.41 1.64 2.46
CA GLN A 93 -6.10 1.71 3.74
C GLN A 93 -5.70 0.52 4.62
N PHE A 94 -5.49 0.77 5.92
CA PHE A 94 -5.24 -0.27 6.91
C PHE A 94 -6.55 -0.61 7.62
N VAL A 95 -6.82 -1.91 7.80
CA VAL A 95 -8.00 -2.42 8.51
C VAL A 95 -7.54 -3.37 9.60
N VAL A 96 -7.99 -3.11 10.83
CA VAL A 96 -7.48 -3.75 12.05
C VAL A 96 -8.53 -4.73 12.58
N TYR A 97 -8.08 -5.93 12.94
CA TYR A 97 -8.94 -7.00 13.45
C TYR A 97 -8.49 -7.47 14.84
N ASN A 98 -9.47 -7.80 15.69
CA ASN A 98 -9.23 -8.44 16.99
C ASN A 98 -9.14 -9.97 16.85
N LYS A 99 -8.98 -10.68 17.99
CA LYS A 99 -8.88 -12.15 18.01
C LYS A 99 -10.19 -12.87 17.66
N ALA A 100 -11.32 -12.17 17.73
CA ALA A 100 -12.63 -12.69 17.32
C ALA A 100 -12.90 -12.49 15.82
N GLU A 101 -11.88 -12.06 15.06
CA GLU A 101 -11.98 -11.72 13.62
C GLU A 101 -12.92 -10.55 13.33
N GLU A 102 -13.16 -9.71 14.33
CA GLU A 102 -13.98 -8.52 14.19
C GLU A 102 -13.12 -7.32 13.82
N LYS A 103 -13.60 -6.51 12.88
CA LYS A 103 -12.97 -5.24 12.52
C LYS A 103 -13.14 -4.25 13.67
N ILE A 104 -12.03 -3.84 14.28
CA ILE A 104 -12.00 -2.87 15.39
C ILE A 104 -11.55 -1.47 14.98
N GLY A 105 -11.13 -1.28 13.73
CA GLY A 105 -10.74 0.03 13.21
C GLY A 105 -10.29 0.00 11.77
N TYR A 106 -10.27 1.18 11.14
CA TYR A 106 -9.69 1.38 9.81
C TYR A 106 -9.11 2.79 9.71
N SER A 107 -8.09 2.96 8.87
CA SER A 107 -7.49 4.27 8.60
C SER A 107 -8.31 5.09 7.61
N GLU A 108 -7.97 6.37 7.45
CA GLU A 108 -8.31 7.08 6.21
C GLU A 108 -7.67 6.42 4.98
N VAL A 109 -8.03 6.90 3.79
CA VAL A 109 -7.38 6.47 2.54
C VAL A 109 -6.20 7.40 2.28
N PHE A 110 -5.00 6.83 2.27
CA PHE A 110 -3.77 7.53 1.90
C PHE A 110 -3.51 7.41 0.39
N GLY A 111 -2.67 8.27 -0.17
CA GLY A 111 -2.46 8.36 -1.62
C GLY A 111 -1.11 8.95 -2.01
N ASP A 112 -0.09 8.75 -1.18
CA ASP A 112 1.17 9.50 -1.22
C ASP A 112 2.29 8.73 -1.94
N VAL A 113 1.99 7.53 -2.45
CA VAL A 113 2.93 6.69 -3.21
C VAL A 113 2.64 6.77 -4.71
N ALA A 114 3.63 7.18 -5.48
CA ALA A 114 3.53 7.24 -6.93
C ALA A 114 3.54 5.84 -7.56
N PHE A 115 2.59 5.53 -8.43
CA PHE A 115 2.54 4.26 -9.17
C PHE A 115 2.60 4.54 -10.66
N THR A 116 3.73 4.28 -11.32
CA THR A 116 3.94 4.75 -12.70
C THR A 116 4.50 3.66 -13.60
N ARG A 117 4.00 3.60 -14.84
CA ARG A 117 4.59 2.77 -15.88
C ARG A 117 5.97 3.30 -16.20
N CYS A 118 6.98 2.44 -16.19
CA CYS A 118 8.27 2.84 -16.73
C CYS A 118 8.23 2.90 -18.26
N GLY A 119 8.80 3.97 -18.81
CA GLY A 119 9.02 4.10 -20.26
C GLY A 119 10.31 3.39 -20.71
N PRO A 120 10.51 3.21 -22.03
CA PRO A 120 11.69 2.56 -22.59
C PRO A 120 13.02 3.27 -22.27
N ASN A 121 12.98 4.52 -21.79
CA ASN A 121 14.16 5.37 -21.57
C ASN A 121 14.43 5.71 -20.10
N LYS A 122 13.77 5.06 -19.12
CA LYS A 122 14.11 5.30 -17.70
C LYS A 122 15.21 4.31 -17.30
N PRO A 123 16.47 4.74 -17.09
CA PRO A 123 17.53 3.83 -16.67
C PRO A 123 17.14 3.21 -15.33
N ALA A 124 17.35 1.89 -15.21
CA ALA A 124 17.35 1.17 -13.95
C ALA A 124 18.22 1.94 -12.96
N GLY A 125 17.73 2.14 -11.73
CA GLY A 125 18.37 2.99 -10.73
C GLY A 125 19.89 2.83 -10.70
N ALA A 126 20.59 3.95 -10.78
CA ALA A 126 22.02 4.00 -10.50
C ALA A 126 22.20 3.63 -9.01
N ASN A 127 22.93 2.55 -8.78
CA ASN A 127 23.44 2.17 -7.45
C ASN A 127 24.37 3.25 -6.90
#